data_AF-A0A7G1ICI8-F1
#
_entry.id   AF-A0A7G1ICI8-F1
#
_cell.length_a   1.000
_cell.length_b   1.000
_cell.length_c   1.000
_cell.angle_alpha   90.00
_cell.angle_beta   90.00
_cell.angle_gamma   90.00
#
_symmetry.space_group_name_H-M   'P 1'
#
loop_
_entity.id
_entity.type
_entity.pdbx_description
1 polymer ?
#
loop_
_entity_poly.entity_id
_entity_poly.type
_entity_poly.pdbx_seq_one_letter_code
_entity_poly.pdbx_strand_id
1 'polypeptide(L)'
;MRGISRPPRDPRTAASGERENWRPPTTELITGLYGYRIPLVYLVQSTSAGVEVSLGVWPTVPTVDPARQDGRLNVVDSVLRGLYPAIDLAPHTAPRQRHRHGAIAVGVPAPSGVDERDGATPIDRIIRSMAGSEWSLLVLAQPLAEHAIITEREAILNEMRTVMSAAKNEAAPSP
;
A
#
# COMPACT_ATOMS: atom_id res chain seq x y z
N MET A 1 -4.85 12.48 -16.59
CA MET A 1 -5.85 11.50 -16.13
C MET A 1 -7.21 12.18 -16.03
N ARG A 2 -8.28 11.66 -16.66
CA ARG A 2 -9.62 12.28 -16.67
C ARG A 2 -10.63 11.32 -16.02
N GLY A 3 -11.06 11.65 -14.80
CA GLY A 3 -12.30 11.21 -14.14
C GLY A 3 -12.46 9.72 -13.80
N ILE A 4 -12.30 9.36 -12.52
CA ILE A 4 -12.94 8.16 -11.95
C ILE A 4 -14.26 8.63 -11.32
N SER A 5 -15.40 8.30 -11.93
CA SER A 5 -16.72 8.54 -11.33
C SER A 5 -17.23 7.25 -10.67
N ARG A 6 -17.61 7.33 -9.39
CA ARG A 6 -18.39 6.28 -8.72
C ARG A 6 -19.85 6.37 -9.20
N PRO A 7 -20.53 5.24 -9.50
CA PRO A 7 -21.98 5.25 -9.66
C PRO A 7 -22.65 5.66 -8.33
N PRO A 8 -23.79 6.38 -8.37
CA PRO A 8 -24.51 6.79 -7.17
C PRO A 8 -24.98 5.55 -6.38
N ARG A 9 -24.65 5.52 -5.09
CA ARG A 9 -24.99 4.43 -4.17
C ARG A 9 -26.51 4.40 -3.97
N ASP A 10 -27.14 3.28 -4.30
CA ASP A 10 -28.56 3.03 -4.02
C ASP A 10 -28.78 2.94 -2.49
N PRO A 11 -29.56 3.85 -1.88
CA PRO A 11 -29.79 3.86 -0.44
C PRO A 11 -30.53 2.61 0.08
N ARG A 12 -31.05 1.74 -0.79
CA ARG A 12 -31.80 0.53 -0.39
C ARG A 12 -30.93 -0.69 -0.06
N THR A 13 -29.61 -0.63 -0.28
CA THR A 13 -28.68 -1.73 0.09
C THR A 13 -28.09 -1.61 1.49
N ALA A 14 -28.48 -0.59 2.27
CA ALA A 14 -28.00 -0.41 3.64
C ALA A 14 -28.80 -1.25 4.65
N ALA A 15 -28.64 -2.58 4.63
CA ALA A 15 -29.13 -3.42 5.73
C ALA A 15 -28.44 -4.80 5.79
N SER A 16 -27.37 -4.93 6.59
CA SER A 16 -27.14 -6.06 7.51
C SER A 16 -25.84 -5.94 8.33
N GLY A 17 -25.97 -5.50 9.57
CA GLY A 17 -25.63 -6.32 10.75
C GLY A 17 -24.21 -6.72 11.12
N GLU A 18 -23.19 -6.58 10.27
CA GLU A 18 -21.79 -6.78 10.67
C GLU A 18 -20.99 -5.54 10.23
N ARG A 19 -20.04 -5.08 11.06
CA ARG A 19 -19.11 -4.01 10.67
C ARG A 19 -18.25 -4.55 9.54
N GLU A 20 -18.76 -4.48 8.31
CA GLU A 20 -18.05 -4.86 7.12
C GLU A 20 -16.85 -3.91 7.03
N ASN A 21 -15.68 -4.41 7.48
CA ASN A 21 -14.43 -3.67 7.45
C ASN A 21 -14.30 -3.11 6.03
N TRP A 22 -14.25 -1.78 5.91
CA TRP A 22 -14.11 -1.11 4.62
C TRP A 22 -13.00 -1.80 3.82
N ARG A 23 -13.37 -2.44 2.71
CA ARG A 23 -12.41 -3.09 1.81
C ARG A 23 -12.14 -2.16 0.64
N PRO A 24 -10.88 -1.74 0.41
CA PRO A 24 -10.57 -0.98 -0.78
C PRO A 24 -10.89 -1.81 -2.03
N PRO A 25 -11.38 -1.19 -3.13
CA PRO A 25 -11.61 -1.88 -4.41
C PRO A 25 -10.37 -2.55 -4.99
N THR A 26 -9.18 -2.18 -4.49
CA THR A 26 -7.87 -2.77 -4.84
C THR A 26 -7.52 -4.00 -4.00
N THR A 27 -8.37 -4.46 -3.08
CA THR A 27 -8.10 -5.64 -2.24
C THR A 27 -7.80 -6.88 -3.09
N GLU A 28 -8.59 -7.12 -4.13
CA GLU A 28 -8.40 -8.25 -5.04
C GLU A 28 -7.10 -8.13 -5.84
N LEU A 29 -6.77 -6.92 -6.29
CA LEU A 29 -5.51 -6.62 -6.97
C LEU A 29 -4.30 -6.93 -6.08
N ILE A 30 -4.32 -6.43 -4.83
CA ILE A 30 -3.25 -6.66 -3.87
C ILE A 30 -3.10 -8.15 -3.58
N THR A 31 -4.21 -8.87 -3.44
CA THR A 31 -4.22 -10.32 -3.20
C THR A 31 -3.66 -11.10 -4.39
N GLY A 32 -4.05 -10.76 -5.61
CA GLY A 32 -3.52 -11.38 -6.83
C GLY A 32 -2.02 -11.12 -7.04
N LEU A 33 -1.56 -9.90 -6.80
CA LEU A 33 -0.15 -9.52 -6.94
C LEU A 33 0.74 -10.12 -5.84
N TYR A 34 0.20 -10.37 -4.64
CA TYR A 34 0.91 -11.07 -3.57
C TYR A 34 1.35 -12.48 -3.99
N GLY A 35 0.52 -13.20 -4.76
CA GLY A 35 0.85 -14.55 -5.25
C GLY A 35 2.13 -14.58 -6.09
N TYR A 36 2.38 -13.55 -6.90
CA TYR A 36 3.60 -13.43 -7.71
C TYR A 36 4.77 -12.79 -6.96
N ARG A 37 4.56 -12.31 -5.74
CA ARG A 37 5.55 -11.59 -4.90
C ARG A 37 6.29 -10.50 -5.68
N ILE A 38 5.56 -9.75 -6.50
CA ILE A 38 6.12 -8.64 -7.30
C ILE A 38 6.20 -7.39 -6.41
N PRO A 39 7.39 -6.80 -6.22
CA PRO A 39 7.52 -5.49 -5.57
C PRO A 39 6.91 -4.41 -6.45
N LEU A 40 6.04 -3.58 -5.87
CA LEU A 40 5.32 -2.52 -6.57
C LEU A 40 5.83 -1.16 -6.16
N VAL A 41 5.84 -0.23 -7.09
CA VAL A 41 6.07 1.18 -6.83
C VAL A 41 4.88 1.99 -7.27
N TYR A 42 4.42 2.89 -6.40
CA TYR A 42 3.40 3.88 -6.72
C TYR A 42 4.04 5.25 -6.66
N LEU A 43 3.78 6.06 -7.66
CA LEU A 43 4.18 7.46 -7.68
C LEU A 43 2.92 8.31 -7.78
N VAL A 44 2.67 9.12 -6.76
CA VAL A 44 1.60 10.12 -6.76
C VAL A 44 2.24 11.49 -6.92
N GLN A 45 1.87 12.22 -7.97
CA GLN A 45 2.40 13.56 -8.23
C GLN A 45 1.26 14.55 -8.35
N SER A 46 1.42 15.69 -7.70
CA SER A 46 0.57 16.86 -7.91
C SER A 46 1.29 17.84 -8.82
N THR A 47 0.59 18.20 -9.90
CA THR A 47 1.00 19.22 -10.87
C THR A 47 -0.07 20.31 -10.93
N SER A 48 0.20 21.40 -11.65
CA SER A 48 -0.82 22.40 -11.97
C SER A 48 -2.03 21.84 -12.73
N ALA A 49 -1.90 20.68 -13.39
CA ALA A 49 -2.98 20.00 -14.08
C ALA A 49 -3.80 19.04 -13.18
N GLY A 50 -3.41 18.90 -11.91
CA GLY A 50 -4.03 18.00 -10.94
C GLY A 50 -3.10 16.89 -10.47
N VAL A 51 -3.70 15.82 -9.92
CA VAL A 51 -2.97 14.67 -9.37
C VAL A 51 -2.89 13.54 -10.39
N GLU A 52 -1.70 13.00 -10.57
CA GLU A 52 -1.40 11.83 -11.38
C GLU A 52 -0.90 10.69 -10.49
N VAL A 53 -1.32 9.46 -10.80
CA VAL A 53 -0.86 8.24 -10.13
C VAL A 53 -0.26 7.32 -11.17
N SER A 54 1.02 6.99 -11.01
CA SER A 54 1.73 6.00 -11.82
C SER A 54 2.00 4.74 -11.00
N LEU A 55 1.92 3.59 -11.66
CA LEU A 55 2.27 2.30 -11.09
C LEU A 55 3.47 1.71 -11.85
N GLY A 56 4.37 1.08 -11.13
CA GLY A 56 5.44 0.28 -11.71
C GLY A 56 5.89 -0.83 -10.78
N VAL A 57 7.04 -1.40 -11.12
CA VAL A 57 7.76 -2.39 -10.31
C VAL A 57 9.12 -1.81 -9.94
N TRP A 58 9.68 -2.23 -8.80
CA TRP A 58 11.00 -1.78 -8.38
C TRP A 58 11.94 -2.97 -8.07
N PRO A 59 13.24 -2.82 -8.37
CA PRO A 59 14.21 -3.86 -8.05
C PRO A 59 14.53 -3.88 -6.56
N THR A 60 14.34 -5.03 -5.92
CA THR A 60 14.72 -5.26 -4.52
C THR A 60 16.15 -5.77 -4.36
N VAL A 61 16.87 -5.98 -5.46
CA VAL A 61 18.26 -6.43 -5.49
C VAL A 61 19.12 -5.45 -6.31
N PRO A 62 20.42 -5.29 -5.99
CA PRO A 62 21.28 -4.30 -6.65
C PRO A 62 21.45 -4.54 -8.14
N THR A 63 21.49 -5.82 -8.56
CA THR A 63 21.66 -6.20 -9.95
C THR A 63 20.29 -6.39 -10.59
N VAL A 64 19.95 -5.51 -11.52
CA VAL A 64 18.68 -5.54 -12.24
C VAL A 64 18.85 -6.35 -13.51
N ASP A 65 18.11 -7.45 -13.64
CA ASP A 65 17.89 -8.13 -14.91
C ASP A 65 16.72 -7.44 -15.64
N PRO A 66 16.96 -6.75 -16.79
CA PRO A 66 15.92 -6.05 -17.52
C PRO A 66 14.77 -6.98 -17.95
N ALA A 67 15.08 -8.18 -18.43
CA ALA A 67 14.07 -9.12 -18.91
C ALA A 67 13.13 -9.55 -17.78
N ARG A 68 13.67 -9.70 -16.56
CA ARG A 68 12.87 -9.99 -15.36
C ARG A 68 11.99 -8.81 -14.93
N GLN A 69 12.46 -7.57 -15.08
CA GLN A 69 11.65 -6.38 -14.79
C GLN A 69 10.52 -6.22 -15.80
N ASP A 70 10.81 -6.39 -17.08
CA ASP A 70 9.80 -6.36 -18.15
C ASP A 70 8.74 -7.44 -17.96
N GLY A 71 9.17 -8.67 -17.61
CA GLY A 71 8.26 -9.76 -17.26
C GLY A 71 7.33 -9.41 -16.09
N ARG A 72 7.85 -8.75 -15.05
CA ARG A 72 7.03 -8.30 -13.90
C ARG A 72 6.05 -7.21 -14.28
N LEU A 73 6.47 -6.23 -15.10
CA LEU A 73 5.58 -5.19 -15.63
C LEU A 73 4.46 -5.80 -16.46
N ASN A 74 4.75 -6.78 -17.31
CA ASN A 74 3.75 -7.46 -18.13
C ASN A 74 2.72 -8.22 -17.29
N VAL A 75 3.15 -8.85 -16.18
CA VAL A 75 2.21 -9.47 -15.23
C VAL A 75 1.31 -8.41 -14.59
N VAL A 76 1.86 -7.29 -14.15
CA VAL A 76 1.08 -6.19 -13.56
C VAL A 76 0.08 -5.61 -14.57
N ASP A 77 0.50 -5.33 -15.80
CA ASP A 77 -0.37 -4.85 -16.88
C ASP A 77 -1.52 -5.85 -17.15
N SER A 78 -1.20 -7.14 -17.25
CA SER A 78 -2.19 -8.20 -17.48
C SER A 78 -3.22 -8.28 -16.36
N VAL A 79 -2.78 -8.23 -15.09
CA VAL A 79 -3.67 -8.26 -13.92
C VAL A 79 -4.57 -7.02 -13.88
N LEU A 80 -4.02 -5.83 -14.15
CA LEU A 80 -4.79 -4.59 -14.18
C LEU A 80 -5.85 -4.58 -15.28
N ARG A 81 -5.50 -5.01 -16.50
CA ARG A 81 -6.47 -5.13 -17.59
C ARG A 81 -7.57 -6.14 -17.29
N GLY A 82 -7.21 -7.26 -16.64
CA GLY A 82 -8.16 -8.30 -16.26
C GLY A 82 -9.14 -7.86 -15.17
N LEU A 83 -8.65 -7.18 -14.12
CA LEU A 83 -9.48 -6.74 -12.99
C LEU A 83 -10.21 -5.42 -13.25
N TYR A 84 -9.67 -4.55 -14.09
CA TYR A 84 -10.19 -3.21 -14.32
C TYR A 84 -10.24 -2.88 -15.82
N PRO A 85 -11.16 -3.50 -16.58
CA PRO A 85 -11.26 -3.33 -18.04
C PRO A 85 -11.57 -1.89 -18.47
N ALA A 86 -12.08 -1.05 -17.56
CA ALA A 86 -12.34 0.36 -17.80
C ALA A 86 -11.12 1.28 -17.62
N ILE A 87 -9.95 0.73 -17.24
CA ILE A 87 -8.72 1.50 -17.06
C ILE A 87 -7.86 1.42 -18.33
N ASP A 88 -7.62 2.57 -18.94
CA ASP A 88 -6.62 2.72 -20.00
C ASP A 88 -5.21 2.75 -19.39
N LEU A 89 -4.42 1.72 -19.67
CA LEU A 89 -3.01 1.66 -19.27
C LEU A 89 -2.15 2.19 -20.41
N ALA A 90 -1.36 3.22 -20.12
CA ALA A 90 -0.38 3.80 -21.04
C ALA A 90 1.01 3.80 -20.38
N PRO A 91 2.08 3.52 -21.15
CA PRO A 91 3.44 3.70 -20.65
C PRO A 91 3.64 5.13 -20.18
N HIS A 92 4.19 5.30 -18.98
CA HIS A 92 4.43 6.60 -18.40
C HIS A 92 5.87 6.68 -17.90
N THR A 93 6.60 7.70 -18.34
CA THR A 93 7.90 8.06 -17.76
C THR A 93 7.69 9.30 -16.92
N ALA A 94 7.73 9.13 -15.60
CA ALA A 94 7.52 10.23 -14.69
C ALA A 94 8.71 11.20 -14.72
N PRO A 95 8.46 12.52 -14.87
CA PRO A 95 9.52 13.50 -14.82
C PRO A 95 10.12 13.53 -13.41
N ARG A 96 11.45 13.59 -13.32
CA ARG A 96 12.16 13.80 -12.06
C ARG A 96 11.87 15.20 -11.53
N GLN A 97 10.95 15.29 -10.58
CA GLN A 97 10.70 16.53 -9.86
C GLN A 97 11.75 16.71 -8.76
N ARG A 98 12.31 17.92 -8.67
CA ARG A 98 13.20 18.30 -7.57
C ARG A 98 12.38 19.03 -6.52
N HIS A 99 12.26 18.43 -5.35
CA HIS A 99 11.63 19.06 -4.20
C HIS A 99 12.69 19.66 -3.27
N ARG A 100 12.37 20.81 -2.67
CA ARG A 100 13.27 21.46 -1.68
C ARG A 100 13.31 20.71 -0.36
N HIS A 101 12.22 20.01 -0.03
CA HIS A 101 12.04 19.28 1.22
C HIS A 101 11.51 17.88 0.91
N GLY A 102 11.83 16.92 1.77
CA GLY A 102 11.36 15.56 1.65
C GLY A 102 11.47 14.82 2.98
N ALA A 103 10.73 13.72 3.09
CA ALA A 103 10.77 12.83 4.24
C ALA A 103 10.65 11.38 3.75
N ILE A 104 11.14 10.45 4.56
CA ILE A 104 11.03 9.01 4.32
C ILE A 104 10.35 8.38 5.52
N ALA A 105 9.38 7.52 5.26
CA ALA A 105 8.70 6.70 6.26
C ALA A 105 8.78 5.23 5.84
N VAL A 106 8.92 4.35 6.83
CA VAL A 106 8.97 2.89 6.65
C VAL A 106 7.99 2.27 7.63
N GLY A 107 7.26 1.25 7.20
CA GLY A 107 6.33 0.53 8.05
C GLY A 107 5.57 -0.55 7.30
N VAL A 108 4.77 -1.30 8.05
CA VAL A 108 3.82 -2.28 7.50
C VAL A 108 2.48 -1.57 7.30
N PRO A 109 1.87 -1.61 6.10
CA PRO A 109 0.55 -1.02 5.90
C PRO A 109 -0.48 -1.64 6.85
N ALA A 110 -1.00 -0.84 7.78
CA ALA A 110 -2.19 -1.20 8.52
C ALA A 110 -3.42 -0.80 7.69
N PRO A 111 -4.49 -1.62 7.64
CA PRO A 111 -5.73 -1.23 7.00
C PRO A 111 -6.26 0.02 7.69
N SER A 112 -6.07 1.17 7.06
CA SER A 112 -6.66 2.42 7.49
C SER A 112 -8.03 2.48 6.86
N GLY A 113 -9.07 2.44 7.69
CA GLY A 113 -10.43 2.73 7.25
C GLY A 113 -10.53 4.17 6.73
N VAL A 114 -11.67 4.48 6.13
CA VAL A 114 -12.06 5.86 5.87
C VAL A 114 -12.30 6.61 7.20
N ASP A 115 -12.08 7.92 7.25
CA ASP A 115 -12.58 8.70 8.40
C ASP A 115 -14.09 8.59 8.46
N GLU A 116 -14.67 8.37 9.64
CA GLU A 116 -16.11 8.40 9.80
C GLU A 116 -16.69 9.81 9.63
N ARG A 117 -15.89 10.87 9.87
CA ARG A 117 -16.35 12.26 9.83
C ARG A 117 -16.50 12.80 8.41
N ASP A 118 -15.61 12.42 7.49
CA ASP A 118 -15.59 12.96 6.13
C ASP A 118 -15.51 11.89 5.03
N GLY A 119 -15.48 10.61 5.40
CA GLY A 119 -15.40 9.49 4.46
C GLY A 119 -14.09 9.40 3.67
N ALA A 120 -13.07 10.22 4.01
CA ALA A 120 -11.85 10.32 3.25
C ALA A 120 -10.83 9.26 3.66
N THR A 121 -10.15 8.67 2.67
CA THR A 121 -8.98 7.83 2.91
C THR A 121 -7.77 8.70 3.31
N PRO A 122 -6.71 8.14 3.93
CA PRO A 122 -5.52 8.92 4.27
C PRO A 122 -4.89 9.64 3.08
N ILE A 123 -4.87 9.01 1.89
CA ILE A 123 -4.31 9.63 0.68
C ILE A 123 -5.18 10.81 0.19
N ASP A 124 -6.51 10.70 0.30
CA ASP A 124 -7.41 11.81 -0.04
C ASP A 124 -7.14 13.05 0.81
N ARG A 125 -6.80 12.86 2.09
CA ARG A 125 -6.46 13.96 2.99
C ARG A 125 -5.13 14.61 2.63
N ILE A 126 -4.13 13.82 2.24
CA ILE A 126 -2.84 14.34 1.75
C ILE A 126 -3.06 15.17 0.48
N ILE A 127 -3.84 14.62 -0.48
CA ILE A 127 -4.17 15.33 -1.73
C ILE A 127 -4.89 16.64 -1.43
N ARG A 128 -5.88 16.62 -0.52
CA ARG A 128 -6.66 17.79 -0.15
C ARG A 128 -5.84 18.83 0.62
N SER A 129 -4.99 18.41 1.55
CA SER A 129 -4.21 19.32 2.40
C SER A 129 -3.11 20.04 1.61
N MET A 130 -2.63 19.42 0.53
CA MET A 130 -1.57 19.94 -0.32
C MET A 130 -2.09 20.42 -1.69
N ALA A 131 -3.40 20.67 -1.80
CA ALA A 131 -4.00 21.21 -3.01
C ALA A 131 -3.39 22.57 -3.38
N GLY A 132 -3.08 22.76 -4.66
CA GLY A 132 -2.43 23.98 -5.18
C GLY A 132 -0.91 24.02 -4.99
N SER A 133 -0.30 22.97 -4.42
CA SER A 133 1.15 22.82 -4.33
C SER A 133 1.66 21.69 -5.24
N GLU A 134 2.91 21.81 -5.68
CA GLU A 134 3.62 20.74 -6.39
C GLU A 134 4.37 19.85 -5.40
N TRP A 135 4.05 18.56 -5.43
CA TRP A 135 4.61 17.56 -4.52
C TRP A 135 4.60 16.19 -5.20
N SER A 136 5.45 15.29 -4.70
CA SER A 136 5.42 13.89 -5.07
C SER A 136 5.51 12.99 -3.85
N LEU A 137 4.87 11.82 -3.94
CA LEU A 137 4.91 10.74 -2.98
C LEU A 137 5.29 9.46 -3.72
N LEU A 138 6.43 8.87 -3.36
CA LEU A 138 6.87 7.59 -3.87
C LEU A 138 6.67 6.52 -2.81
N VAL A 139 5.85 5.51 -3.12
CA VAL A 139 5.60 4.36 -2.24
C VAL A 139 6.28 3.14 -2.83
N LEU A 140 7.26 2.59 -2.11
CA LEU A 140 7.90 1.32 -2.44
C LEU A 140 7.28 0.22 -1.60
N ALA A 141 6.47 -0.62 -2.23
CA ALA A 141 5.80 -1.73 -1.58
C ALA A 141 6.56 -3.04 -1.88
N GLN A 142 6.98 -3.73 -0.83
CA GLN A 142 7.61 -5.05 -0.94
C GLN A 142 6.69 -6.11 -0.32
N PRO A 143 6.35 -7.18 -1.05
CA PRO A 143 5.67 -8.31 -0.45
C PRO A 143 6.61 -9.00 0.54
N LEU A 144 6.17 -9.15 1.78
CA LEU A 144 6.90 -9.91 2.80
C LEU A 144 6.65 -11.41 2.57
N ALA A 145 7.71 -12.22 2.61
CA ALA A 145 7.56 -13.65 2.47
C ALA A 145 6.94 -14.25 3.75
N GLU A 146 6.10 -15.26 3.59
CA GLU A 146 5.34 -15.87 4.69
C GLU A 146 6.25 -16.45 5.79
N HIS A 147 7.42 -16.98 5.42
CA HIS A 147 8.43 -17.44 6.38
C HIS A 147 8.98 -16.29 7.25
N ALA A 148 9.15 -15.09 6.69
CA ALA A 148 9.63 -13.93 7.45
C ALA A 148 8.58 -13.45 8.46
N ILE A 149 7.29 -13.57 8.14
CA ILE A 149 6.19 -13.29 9.08
C ILE A 149 6.21 -14.29 10.25
N ILE A 150 6.45 -15.57 9.96
CA ILE A 150 6.52 -16.62 10.99
C ILE A 150 7.73 -16.40 11.90
N THR A 151 8.92 -16.10 11.33
CA THR A 151 10.13 -15.81 12.11
C THR A 151 9.96 -14.59 13.00
N GLU A 152 9.34 -13.52 12.51
CA GLU A 152 9.07 -12.32 13.33
C GLU A 152 8.10 -12.63 14.48
N ARG A 153 7.05 -13.41 14.22
CA ARG A 153 6.11 -13.86 15.26
C ARG A 153 6.80 -14.73 16.31
N GLU A 154 7.63 -15.68 15.89
CA GLU A 154 8.44 -16.51 16.79
C GLU A 154 9.39 -15.66 17.64
N ALA A 155 10.03 -14.64 17.04
CA ALA A 155 10.92 -13.71 17.75
C ALA A 155 10.17 -12.94 18.84
N ILE A 156 9.01 -12.36 18.52
CA ILE A 156 8.15 -11.64 19.49
C ILE A 156 7.67 -12.58 20.60
N LEU A 157 7.20 -13.78 20.25
CA LEU A 157 6.75 -14.77 21.25
C LEU A 157 7.89 -15.19 22.19
N ASN A 158 9.10 -15.31 21.67
CA ASN A 158 10.26 -15.68 22.48
C ASN A 158 10.71 -14.51 23.37
N GLU A 159 10.61 -13.27 22.90
CA GLU A 159 10.85 -12.07 23.71
C GLU A 159 9.83 -11.95 24.85
N MET A 160 8.54 -12.15 24.57
CA MET A 160 7.49 -12.19 25.59
C MET A 160 7.75 -13.29 26.63
N ARG A 161 8.18 -14.47 26.18
CA ARG A 161 8.52 -15.59 27.07
C ARG A 161 9.68 -15.21 27.99
N THR A 162 10.73 -14.57 27.47
CA THR A 162 11.87 -14.10 28.25
C THR A 162 11.46 -13.05 29.29
N VAL A 163 10.66 -12.05 28.91
CA VAL A 163 10.17 -11.01 29.82
C VAL A 163 9.30 -11.61 30.93
N MET A 164 8.38 -12.52 30.59
CA MET A 164 7.53 -13.19 31.58
C MET A 164 8.32 -14.11 32.53
N SER A 165 9.36 -14.77 32.03
CA SER A 165 10.26 -15.59 32.85
C SER A 165 11.11 -14.73 33.80
N ALA A 166 11.61 -13.58 33.33
CA ALA A 166 12.33 -12.63 34.17
C ALA A 166 11.43 -12.06 35.30
N ALA A 167 10.20 -11.66 34.96
CA ALA A 167 9.23 -11.14 35.94
C ALA A 167 8.81 -12.19 36.99
N LYS A 168 8.71 -13.48 36.61
CA LYS A 168 8.44 -14.57 37.57
C LYS A 168 9.61 -14.85 38.51
N ASN A 169 10.85 -14.66 38.06
CA ASN A 169 12.04 -14.85 38.90
C ASN A 169 12.27 -13.69 39.87
N GLU A 170 11.93 -12.45 39.49
CA GLU A 170 11.97 -11.29 40.40
C GLU A 170 10.87 -11.33 41.48
N ALA A 171 9.76 -12.03 41.22
CA ALA A 171 8.67 -12.21 42.18
C ALA A 171 8.86 -13.40 43.15
N ALA A 172 9.99 -14.12 43.08
CA ALA A 172 10.29 -15.19 44.03
C ALA A 172 10.84 -14.61 45.35
N PRO A 173 10.25 -14.91 46.52
CA PRO A 173 10.81 -14.46 47.79
C PRO A 173 12.16 -15.16 48.03
N SER A 174 13.18 -14.37 48.37
CA SER A 174 14.51 -14.89 48.75
C SER A 174 14.40 -15.80 49.98
N PRO A 175 15.21 -16.89 50.05
CA PRO A 175 15.24 -17.80 51.18
C PRO A 175 15.74 -17.12 52.47
#